data_AF-F3G2S5-F1
#
_entry.id   AF-F3G2S5-F1
#
_cell.length_a   1.000
_cell.length_b   1.000
_cell.length_c   1.000
_cell.angle_alpha   90.00
_cell.angle_beta   90.00
_cell.angle_gamma   90.00
#
_symmetry.space_group_name_H-M   'P 1'
#
loop_
_entity.id
_entity.type
_entity.pdbx_description
1 polymer ?
#
loop_
_entity_poly.entity_id
_entity_poly.type
_entity_poly.pdbx_seq_one_letter_code
_entity_poly.pdbx_strand_id
1 'polypeptide(L)'
;KSERLSEPVRDMFSAIFFVAIGLMIDPGILLQYAWPIAVITVAVVLGKMLSCGLGAFIAGNDGRTSLRVGMGLSQIGEFSFIIAALGMTLQVTSDFLYPVAVAVSAITTLLTPYLIRGADPLSLKLATIMPRRVARVFGMYGEWLRSIQPQGQSAVLAGMIRRILLQVGVNLALVMAIFFSGGYFAERLGGYMSEWVGDVSHQKAWICGAALLLSLPFLIAAYRKLKALSMLLAEMGVKPEMAGRHTVRVRKVVAEVIPLLSLMVIFVMLAALSASILPANELLLVVALVAALVAALLWRWLIRVHTRMQIALLETLGNHQENSGH
;
A
#
# COMPACT_ATOMS: atom_id res chain seq x y z
N LYS A 1 10.77 -23.15 24.57
CA LYS A 1 11.17 -24.57 24.35
C LYS A 1 11.64 -24.83 22.90
N SER A 2 11.07 -24.18 21.87
CA SER A 2 11.59 -24.27 20.49
C SER A 2 12.92 -23.54 20.25
N GLU A 3 13.21 -22.40 20.88
CA GLU A 3 14.46 -21.64 20.65
C GLU A 3 15.75 -22.42 20.98
N ARG A 4 15.75 -23.23 22.05
CA ARG A 4 16.94 -24.01 22.46
C ARG A 4 17.29 -25.17 21.52
N LEU A 5 16.35 -25.61 20.68
CA LEU A 5 16.59 -26.63 19.66
C LEU A 5 17.04 -26.02 18.33
N SER A 6 16.74 -24.74 18.09
CA SER A 6 17.16 -24.02 16.88
C SER A 6 18.62 -23.61 16.91
N GLU A 7 19.17 -23.31 18.09
CA GLU A 7 20.57 -22.88 18.26
C GLU A 7 21.58 -23.92 17.74
N PRO A 8 21.55 -25.21 18.15
CA PRO A 8 22.49 -26.21 17.64
C PRO A 8 22.35 -26.46 16.13
N VAL A 9 21.12 -26.42 15.62
CA VAL A 9 20.84 -26.64 14.20
C VAL A 9 21.38 -25.49 13.36
N ARG A 10 21.17 -24.24 13.79
CA ARG A 10 21.74 -23.05 13.14
C ARG A 10 23.26 -23.11 13.10
N ASP A 11 23.89 -23.55 14.19
CA ASP A 11 25.35 -23.62 14.28
C ASP A 11 25.90 -24.71 13.34
N MET A 12 25.22 -25.85 13.23
CA MET A 12 25.56 -26.91 12.29
C MET A 12 25.40 -26.48 10.82
N PHE A 13 24.30 -25.81 10.47
CA PHE A 13 24.09 -25.27 9.11
C PHE A 13 25.09 -24.17 8.76
N SER A 14 25.42 -23.30 9.71
CA SER A 14 26.45 -22.28 9.53
C SER A 14 27.81 -22.93 9.25
N ALA A 15 28.18 -23.95 10.02
CA ALA A 15 29.43 -24.69 9.82
C ALA A 15 29.49 -25.34 8.43
N ILE A 16 28.43 -26.04 8.00
CA ILE A 16 28.37 -26.67 6.67
C ILE A 16 28.44 -25.62 5.56
N PHE A 17 27.72 -24.51 5.69
CA PHE A 17 27.74 -23.41 4.72
C PHE A 17 29.14 -22.80 4.57
N PHE A 18 29.84 -22.55 5.69
CA PHE A 18 31.20 -22.02 5.65
C PHE A 18 32.20 -23.02 5.07
N VAL A 19 32.07 -24.32 5.37
CA VAL A 19 32.90 -25.37 4.75
C VAL A 19 32.65 -25.46 3.25
N ALA A 20 31.38 -25.48 2.82
CA ALA A 20 31.03 -25.55 1.40
C ALA A 20 31.56 -24.35 0.60
N ILE A 21 31.43 -23.14 1.15
CA ILE A 21 32.01 -21.93 0.55
C ILE A 21 33.53 -22.01 0.52
N GLY A 22 34.16 -22.48 1.60
CA GLY A 22 35.61 -22.66 1.66
C GLY A 22 36.13 -23.64 0.60
N LEU A 23 35.37 -24.69 0.29
CA LEU A 23 35.72 -25.67 -0.75
C LEU A 23 35.50 -25.16 -2.18
N MET A 24 34.60 -24.20 -2.39
CA MET A 24 34.39 -23.55 -3.69
C MET A 24 35.47 -22.52 -4.05
N ILE A 25 36.30 -22.14 -3.09
CA ILE A 25 37.31 -21.11 -3.24
C ILE A 25 38.65 -21.73 -3.61
N ASP A 26 39.16 -21.40 -4.79
CA ASP A 26 40.54 -21.71 -5.18
C ASP A 26 41.51 -20.67 -4.58
N PRO A 27 42.42 -21.06 -3.67
CA PRO A 27 43.37 -20.14 -3.05
C PRO A 27 44.34 -19.51 -4.06
N GLY A 28 44.62 -20.15 -5.19
CA GLY A 28 45.47 -19.59 -6.24
C GLY A 28 44.81 -18.40 -6.94
N ILE A 29 43.51 -18.51 -7.22
CA ILE A 29 42.71 -17.43 -7.83
C ILE A 29 42.53 -16.27 -6.83
N LEU A 30 42.41 -16.56 -5.54
CA LEU A 30 42.28 -15.53 -4.51
C LEU A 30 43.50 -14.62 -4.42
N LEU A 31 44.70 -15.18 -4.55
CA LEU A 31 45.95 -14.42 -4.54
C LEU A 31 46.12 -13.62 -5.83
N GLN A 32 45.76 -14.21 -6.98
CA GLN A 32 45.84 -13.53 -8.27
C GLN A 32 44.90 -12.32 -8.35
N TYR A 33 43.67 -12.44 -7.84
CA TYR A 33 42.65 -11.38 -7.87
C TYR A 33 42.45 -10.69 -6.52
N ALA A 34 43.43 -10.77 -5.61
CA ALA A 34 43.32 -10.20 -4.26
C ALA A 34 42.95 -8.71 -4.27
N TRP A 35 43.52 -7.94 -5.20
CA TRP A 35 43.26 -6.52 -5.34
C TRP A 35 41.82 -6.21 -5.80
N PRO A 36 41.32 -6.77 -6.95
CA PRO A 36 39.91 -6.65 -7.33
C PRO A 36 38.94 -7.09 -6.23
N ILE A 37 39.21 -8.21 -5.56
CA ILE A 37 38.37 -8.74 -4.49
C ILE A 37 38.29 -7.72 -3.34
N ALA A 38 39.43 -7.21 -2.87
CA ALA A 38 39.45 -6.23 -1.78
C ALA A 38 38.67 -4.95 -2.11
N VAL A 39 38.88 -4.40 -3.32
CA VAL A 39 38.17 -3.18 -3.78
C VAL A 39 36.66 -3.42 -3.84
N ILE A 40 36.23 -4.53 -4.43
CA ILE A 40 34.80 -4.86 -4.56
C ILE A 40 34.18 -5.14 -3.19
N THR A 41 34.87 -5.87 -2.30
CA THR A 41 34.40 -6.10 -0.93
C THR A 41 34.18 -4.79 -0.19
N VAL A 42 35.14 -3.87 -0.22
CA VAL A 42 35.00 -2.55 0.43
C VAL A 42 33.87 -1.75 -0.20
N ALA A 43 33.78 -1.72 -1.53
CA ALA A 43 32.73 -1.00 -2.24
C ALA A 43 31.33 -1.55 -1.90
N VAL A 44 31.15 -2.87 -1.86
CA VAL A 44 29.88 -3.51 -1.49
C VAL A 44 29.54 -3.24 -0.03
N VAL A 45 30.51 -3.36 0.87
CA VAL A 45 30.28 -3.15 2.30
C VAL A 45 29.86 -1.72 2.57
N LEU A 46 30.62 -0.74 2.08
CA LEU A 46 30.30 0.68 2.26
C LEU A 46 29.02 1.06 1.52
N GLY A 47 28.87 0.61 0.27
CA GLY A 47 27.70 0.90 -0.56
C GLY A 47 26.41 0.40 0.07
N LYS A 48 26.38 -0.86 0.54
CA LYS A 48 25.22 -1.42 1.24
C LYS A 48 25.02 -0.81 2.62
N MET A 49 26.08 -0.60 3.40
CA MET A 49 25.97 0.03 4.71
C MET A 49 25.33 1.43 4.61
N LEU A 50 25.78 2.24 3.65
CA LEU A 50 25.21 3.56 3.39
C LEU A 50 23.81 3.47 2.82
N SER A 51 23.57 2.65 1.79
CA SER A 51 22.26 2.58 1.13
C SER A 51 21.18 2.05 2.07
N CYS A 52 21.45 0.93 2.77
CA CYS A 52 20.52 0.34 3.72
C CYS A 52 20.40 1.19 4.99
N GLY A 53 21.49 1.79 5.47
CA GLY A 53 21.46 2.69 6.62
C GLY A 53 20.67 3.97 6.35
N LEU A 54 20.88 4.61 5.19
CA LEU A 54 20.10 5.77 4.75
C LEU A 54 18.64 5.38 4.51
N GLY A 55 18.37 4.23 3.89
CA GLY A 55 17.00 3.74 3.71
C GLY A 55 16.27 3.53 5.05
N ALA A 56 16.93 2.91 6.03
CA ALA A 56 16.39 2.74 7.38
C ALA A 56 16.17 4.07 8.09
N PHE A 57 17.06 5.05 7.87
CA PHE A 57 16.96 6.38 8.43
C PHE A 57 15.79 7.17 7.83
N ILE A 58 15.65 7.16 6.50
CA ILE A 58 14.52 7.79 5.80
C ILE A 58 13.19 7.17 6.27
N ALA A 59 13.18 5.86 6.54
CA ALA A 59 12.04 5.15 7.11
C ALA A 59 11.74 5.48 8.59
N GLY A 60 12.55 6.32 9.24
CA GLY A 60 12.30 6.85 10.59
C GLY A 60 12.95 6.12 11.74
N ASN A 61 13.87 5.20 11.45
CA ASN A 61 14.61 4.56 12.51
C ASN A 61 15.69 5.48 13.05
N ASP A 62 15.97 5.37 14.35
CA ASP A 62 17.06 6.09 15.00
C ASP A 62 18.39 5.81 14.29
N GLY A 63 19.33 6.77 14.33
CA GLY A 63 20.65 6.61 13.70
C GLY A 63 21.39 5.34 14.15
N ARG A 64 21.18 4.92 15.41
CA ARG A 64 21.72 3.68 15.97
C ARG A 64 21.16 2.44 15.28
N THR A 65 19.84 2.39 15.12
CA THR A 65 19.13 1.29 14.46
C THR A 65 19.46 1.25 12.98
N SER A 66 19.50 2.41 12.33
CA SER A 66 19.85 2.56 10.92
C SER A 66 21.26 2.05 10.61
N LEU A 67 22.25 2.38 11.45
CA LEU A 67 23.61 1.85 11.31
C LEU A 67 23.66 0.33 11.51
N ARG A 68 22.93 -0.21 12.49
CA ARG A 68 22.84 -1.65 12.73
C ARG A 68 22.22 -2.38 11.53
N VAL A 69 21.17 -1.80 10.93
CA VAL A 69 20.55 -2.33 9.71
C VAL A 69 21.53 -2.29 8.54
N GLY A 70 22.24 -1.18 8.34
CA GLY A 70 23.26 -1.05 7.30
C GLY A 70 24.38 -2.09 7.43
N MET A 71 24.89 -2.30 8.65
CA MET A 71 25.94 -3.28 8.91
C MET A 71 25.46 -4.73 8.82
N GLY A 72 24.22 -5.02 9.24
CA GLY A 72 23.66 -6.37 9.19
C GLY A 72 23.25 -6.82 7.79
N LEU A 73 22.88 -5.88 6.91
CA LEU A 73 22.47 -6.18 5.52
C LEU A 73 23.63 -6.05 4.52
N SER A 74 24.84 -5.80 5.01
CA SER A 74 26.03 -5.57 4.18
C SER A 74 26.54 -6.81 3.44
N GLN A 75 26.00 -8.00 3.73
CA GLN A 75 26.43 -9.25 3.11
C GLN A 75 25.91 -9.41 1.68
N ILE A 76 26.68 -10.12 0.85
CA ILE A 76 26.22 -10.60 -0.45
C ILE A 76 25.32 -11.83 -0.22
N GLY A 77 24.18 -11.86 -0.91
CA GLY A 77 23.22 -12.96 -0.83
C GLY A 77 23.43 -13.98 -1.94
N GLU A 78 22.83 -15.16 -1.78
CA GLU A 78 22.94 -16.30 -2.69
C GLU A 78 22.58 -15.99 -4.15
N PHE A 79 21.65 -15.05 -4.38
CA PHE A 79 21.26 -14.59 -5.70
C PHE A 79 22.40 -13.99 -6.53
N SER A 80 23.44 -13.45 -5.87
CA SER A 80 24.60 -12.91 -6.59
C SER A 80 25.42 -14.01 -7.25
N PHE A 81 25.49 -15.21 -6.65
CA PHE A 81 26.12 -16.37 -7.28
C PHE A 81 25.33 -16.86 -8.48
N ILE A 82 23.99 -16.87 -8.38
CA ILE A 82 23.11 -17.28 -9.47
C ILE A 82 23.28 -16.34 -10.67
N ILE A 83 23.30 -15.03 -10.44
CA ILE A 83 23.49 -14.03 -11.50
C ILE A 83 24.88 -14.14 -12.13
N ALA A 84 25.94 -14.32 -11.33
CA ALA A 84 27.29 -14.51 -11.83
C ALA A 84 27.42 -15.80 -12.66
N ALA A 85 26.83 -16.91 -12.19
CA ALA A 85 26.79 -18.16 -12.93
C ALA A 85 26.00 -18.05 -14.24
N LEU A 86 24.85 -17.37 -14.22
CA LEU A 86 24.05 -17.14 -15.42
C LEU A 86 24.82 -16.28 -16.45
N GLY A 87 25.49 -15.22 -16.01
CA GLY A 87 26.33 -14.37 -16.86
C GLY A 87 27.44 -15.17 -17.57
N MET A 88 28.06 -16.11 -16.86
CA MET A 88 29.06 -17.03 -17.41
C MET A 88 28.45 -17.94 -18.48
N THR A 89 27.30 -18.57 -18.19
CA THR A 89 26.63 -19.48 -19.15
C THR A 89 26.18 -18.77 -20.42
N LEU A 90 25.82 -17.49 -20.32
CA LEU A 90 25.43 -16.65 -21.46
C LEU A 90 26.63 -16.01 -22.17
N GLN A 91 27.87 -16.26 -21.71
CA GLN A 91 29.11 -15.65 -22.22
C GLN A 91 29.09 -14.12 -22.25
N VAL A 92 28.28 -13.49 -21.39
CA VAL A 92 28.16 -12.02 -21.28
C VAL A 92 29.09 -11.44 -20.20
N THR A 93 29.78 -12.30 -19.45
CA THR A 93 30.72 -11.93 -18.38
C THR A 93 32.03 -12.69 -18.53
N SER A 94 33.14 -12.06 -18.15
CA SER A 94 34.46 -12.68 -18.17
C SER A 94 34.63 -13.77 -17.10
N ASP A 95 35.45 -14.78 -17.40
CA ASP A 95 35.66 -15.96 -16.55
C ASP A 95 36.18 -15.66 -15.14
N PHE A 96 36.83 -14.50 -14.94
CA PHE A 96 37.32 -14.06 -13.65
C PHE A 96 36.22 -13.54 -12.70
N LEU A 97 35.05 -13.15 -13.22
CA LEU A 97 34.00 -12.53 -12.39
C LEU A 97 33.31 -13.52 -11.47
N TYR A 98 33.14 -14.78 -11.89
CA TYR A 98 32.52 -15.80 -11.06
C TYR A 98 33.36 -16.11 -9.80
N PRO A 99 34.66 -16.45 -9.91
CA PRO A 99 35.50 -16.65 -8.73
C PRO A 99 35.63 -15.41 -7.83
N VAL A 100 35.70 -14.20 -8.42
CA VAL A 100 35.73 -12.95 -7.67
C VAL A 100 34.43 -12.73 -6.89
N ALA A 101 33.27 -12.93 -7.51
CA ALA A 101 31.98 -12.83 -6.82
C ALA A 101 31.85 -13.85 -5.68
N VAL A 102 32.34 -15.08 -5.88
CA VAL A 102 32.38 -16.13 -4.87
C VAL A 102 33.25 -15.71 -3.67
N ALA A 103 34.48 -15.26 -3.93
CA ALA A 103 35.40 -14.81 -2.90
C ALA A 103 34.89 -13.59 -2.13
N VAL A 104 34.37 -12.58 -2.83
CA VAL A 104 33.79 -11.38 -2.19
C VAL A 104 32.63 -11.78 -1.30
N SER A 105 31.73 -12.66 -1.75
CA SER A 105 30.61 -13.09 -0.92
C SER A 105 31.08 -13.81 0.33
N ALA A 106 32.01 -14.76 0.21
CA ALA A 106 32.58 -15.47 1.35
C ALA A 106 33.19 -14.52 2.38
N ILE A 107 34.01 -13.56 1.92
CA ILE A 107 34.62 -12.55 2.78
C ILE A 107 33.55 -11.69 3.45
N THR A 108 32.53 -11.24 2.71
CA THR A 108 31.45 -10.43 3.31
C THR A 108 30.63 -11.22 4.34
N THR A 109 30.33 -12.49 4.11
CA THR A 109 29.61 -13.35 5.07
C THR A 109 30.42 -13.57 6.34
N LEU A 110 31.74 -13.79 6.21
CA LEU A 110 32.64 -13.87 7.36
C LEU A 110 32.78 -12.54 8.10
N LEU A 111 32.77 -11.42 7.38
CA LEU A 111 32.91 -10.08 7.95
C LEU A 111 31.64 -9.57 8.66
N THR A 112 30.47 -10.03 8.21
CA THR A 112 29.15 -9.60 8.72
C THR A 112 28.96 -9.75 10.24
N PRO A 113 29.27 -10.90 10.89
CA PRO A 113 29.16 -11.00 12.35
C PRO A 113 30.08 -10.00 13.09
N TYR A 114 31.26 -9.70 12.53
CA TYR A 114 32.16 -8.69 13.09
C TYR A 114 31.59 -7.27 12.90
N LEU A 115 31.04 -6.96 11.73
CA LEU A 115 30.36 -5.69 11.44
C LEU A 115 29.16 -5.48 12.39
N ILE A 116 28.32 -6.50 12.59
CA ILE A 116 27.16 -6.42 13.49
C ILE A 116 27.59 -6.17 14.94
N ARG A 117 28.63 -6.88 15.43
CA ARG A 117 29.19 -6.64 16.77
C ARG A 117 29.83 -5.26 16.90
N GLY A 118 30.43 -4.76 15.82
CA GLY A 118 31.01 -3.42 15.73
C GLY A 118 29.99 -2.29 15.61
N ALA A 119 28.73 -2.59 15.26
CA ALA A 119 27.69 -1.59 15.06
C ALA A 119 27.38 -0.79 16.33
N ASP A 120 27.34 -1.45 17.48
CA ASP A 120 27.09 -0.81 18.76
C ASP A 120 28.16 0.20 19.16
N PRO A 121 29.46 -0.17 19.26
CA PRO A 121 30.50 0.80 19.60
C PRO A 121 30.67 1.87 18.51
N LEU A 122 30.49 1.55 17.23
CA LEU A 122 30.58 2.55 16.16
C LEU A 122 29.43 3.56 16.26
N SER A 123 28.21 3.11 16.59
CA SER A 123 27.06 4.02 16.76
C SER A 123 27.27 5.03 17.89
N LEU A 124 27.90 4.61 19.00
CA LEU A 124 28.21 5.47 20.13
C LEU A 124 29.33 6.46 19.81
N LYS A 125 30.36 6.02 19.08
CA LYS A 125 31.42 6.90 18.57
C LYS A 125 30.88 7.91 17.54
N LEU A 126 29.99 7.49 16.64
CA LEU A 126 29.34 8.39 15.70
C LEU A 126 28.49 9.43 16.45
N ALA A 127 27.74 9.02 17.47
CA ALA A 127 26.94 9.94 18.28
C ALA A 127 27.80 10.99 19.02
N THR A 128 29.04 10.66 19.39
CA THR A 128 29.97 11.60 20.04
C THR A 128 30.73 12.48 19.03
N ILE A 129 30.96 12.00 17.81
CA ILE A 129 31.60 12.75 16.72
C ILE A 129 30.60 13.69 16.02
N MET A 130 29.31 13.39 16.06
CA MET A 130 28.28 14.18 15.38
C MET A 130 28.16 15.61 15.96
N PRO A 131 28.25 16.67 15.13
CA PRO A 131 28.04 18.04 15.58
C PRO A 131 26.64 18.23 16.16
N ARG A 132 26.51 19.03 17.23
CA ARG A 132 25.22 19.30 17.91
C ARG A 132 24.10 19.77 16.96
N ARG A 133 24.44 20.44 15.86
CA ARG A 133 23.46 20.87 14.83
C ARG A 133 22.86 19.70 14.08
N VAL A 134 23.71 18.75 13.68
CA VAL A 134 23.29 17.55 12.95
C VAL A 134 22.48 16.65 13.86
N ALA A 135 22.96 16.38 15.09
CA ALA A 135 22.21 15.60 16.08
C ALA A 135 20.81 16.18 16.35
N ARG A 136 20.67 17.51 16.40
CA ARG A 136 19.38 18.18 16.57
C ARG A 136 18.45 17.98 15.38
N VAL A 137 18.94 18.16 14.15
CA VAL A 137 18.14 17.93 12.93
C VAL A 137 17.70 16.46 12.82
N PHE A 138 18.60 15.53 13.14
CA PHE A 138 18.28 14.09 13.17
C PHE A 138 17.23 13.77 14.24
N GLY A 139 17.33 14.37 15.43
CA GLY A 139 16.33 14.23 16.49
C GLY A 139 14.95 14.77 16.07
N MET A 140 14.91 15.98 15.49
CA MET A 140 13.67 16.59 15.00
C MET A 140 13.02 15.78 13.87
N TYR A 141 13.82 15.25 12.93
CA TYR A 141 13.32 14.37 11.87
C TYR A 141 12.75 13.06 12.45
N GLY A 142 13.45 12.46 13.40
CA GLY A 142 12.97 11.25 14.09
C GLY A 142 11.67 11.47 14.86
N GLU A 143 11.54 12.60 15.56
CA GLU A 143 10.30 12.99 16.25
C GLU A 143 9.15 13.28 15.26
N TRP A 144 9.42 14.03 14.20
CA TRP A 144 8.43 14.29 13.14
C TRP A 144 7.97 12.99 12.49
N LEU A 145 8.87 12.08 12.15
CA LEU A 145 8.46 10.81 11.53
C LEU A 145 7.74 9.89 12.51
N ARG A 146 8.13 9.85 13.79
CA ARG A 146 7.36 9.16 14.84
C ARG A 146 5.97 9.76 15.04
N SER A 147 5.79 11.07 14.79
CA SER A 147 4.47 11.71 14.82
C SER A 147 3.59 11.34 13.62
N ILE A 148 4.22 11.02 12.47
CA ILE A 148 3.53 10.51 11.27
C ILE A 148 3.19 9.04 11.41
N GLN A 149 4.04 8.24 12.08
CA GLN A 149 3.74 6.85 12.39
C GLN A 149 2.58 6.81 13.39
N PRO A 150 1.39 6.33 12.99
CA PRO A 150 0.28 6.30 13.90
C PRO A 150 0.63 5.30 15.02
N GLN A 151 0.71 5.77 16.27
CA GLN A 151 0.97 4.94 17.46
C GLN A 151 -0.34 4.68 18.22
N GLY A 152 -0.46 3.50 18.83
CA GLY A 152 -1.63 3.13 19.66
C GLY A 152 -2.93 2.99 18.86
N GLN A 153 -4.01 3.64 19.32
CA GLN A 153 -5.34 3.54 18.72
C GLN A 153 -5.39 4.06 17.28
N SER A 154 -4.62 5.09 16.94
CA SER A 154 -4.52 5.62 15.58
C SER A 154 -3.88 4.62 14.61
N ALA A 155 -2.99 3.74 15.07
CA ALA A 155 -2.33 2.71 14.25
C ALA A 155 -3.32 1.64 13.79
N VAL A 156 -4.11 1.16 14.75
CA VAL A 156 -5.19 0.19 14.52
C VAL A 156 -6.21 0.80 13.57
N LEU A 157 -6.56 2.07 13.76
CA LEU A 157 -7.50 2.80 12.92
C LEU A 157 -6.97 3.06 11.50
N ALA A 158 -5.70 3.46 11.34
CA ALA A 158 -5.05 3.58 10.04
C ALA A 158 -4.96 2.23 9.31
N GLY A 159 -4.69 1.16 10.05
CA GLY A 159 -4.74 -0.21 9.53
C GLY A 159 -6.14 -0.61 9.06
N MET A 160 -7.18 -0.25 9.80
CA MET A 160 -8.57 -0.45 9.39
C MET A 160 -8.91 0.33 8.12
N ILE A 161 -8.50 1.60 8.03
CA ILE A 161 -8.67 2.44 6.84
C ILE A 161 -8.00 1.83 5.62
N ARG A 162 -6.73 1.42 5.72
CA ARG A 162 -6.00 0.78 4.62
C ARG A 162 -6.69 -0.51 4.17
N ARG A 163 -7.13 -1.35 5.10
CA ARG A 163 -7.88 -2.58 4.78
C ARG A 163 -9.21 -2.27 4.09
N ILE A 164 -9.94 -1.26 4.57
CA ILE A 164 -11.21 -0.83 3.95
C ILE A 164 -10.98 -0.29 2.54
N LEU A 165 -9.97 0.57 2.34
CA LEU A 165 -9.62 1.10 1.02
C LEU A 165 -9.20 0.00 0.05
N LEU A 166 -8.38 -0.96 0.49
CA LEU A 166 -8.01 -2.12 -0.34
C LEU A 166 -9.25 -2.96 -0.70
N GLN A 167 -10.17 -3.21 0.24
CA GLN A 167 -11.41 -3.93 -0.04
C GLN A 167 -12.31 -3.18 -1.04
N VAL A 168 -12.43 -1.86 -0.90
CA VAL A 168 -13.18 -1.02 -1.84
C VAL A 168 -12.54 -1.05 -3.23
N GLY A 169 -11.21 -0.90 -3.31
CA GLY A 169 -10.46 -0.96 -4.55
C GLY A 169 -10.61 -2.31 -5.28
N VAL A 170 -10.53 -3.42 -4.53
CA VAL A 170 -10.75 -4.77 -5.10
C VAL A 170 -12.17 -4.93 -5.64
N ASN A 171 -13.19 -4.48 -4.90
CA ASN A 171 -14.58 -4.53 -5.39
C ASN A 171 -14.77 -3.67 -6.65
N LEU A 172 -14.14 -2.49 -6.69
CA LEU A 172 -14.19 -1.61 -7.86
C LEU A 172 -13.48 -2.22 -9.07
N ALA A 173 -12.33 -2.85 -8.85
CA ALA A 173 -11.60 -3.58 -9.88
C ALA A 173 -12.42 -4.75 -10.43
N LEU A 174 -13.17 -5.46 -9.58
CA LEU A 174 -14.05 -6.53 -10.02
C LEU A 174 -15.23 -6.00 -10.85
N VAL A 175 -15.84 -4.88 -10.45
CA VAL A 175 -16.86 -4.19 -11.26
C VAL A 175 -16.29 -3.83 -12.64
N MET A 176 -15.10 -3.22 -12.69
CA MET A 176 -14.43 -2.92 -13.96
C MET A 176 -14.21 -4.20 -14.78
N ALA A 177 -13.68 -5.27 -14.19
CA ALA A 177 -13.45 -6.54 -14.88
C ALA A 177 -14.74 -7.16 -15.46
N ILE A 178 -15.86 -7.07 -14.75
CA ILE A 178 -17.18 -7.53 -15.25
C ILE A 178 -17.59 -6.72 -16.48
N PHE A 179 -17.45 -5.39 -16.45
CA PHE A 179 -17.79 -4.52 -17.58
C PHE A 179 -16.87 -4.74 -18.78
N PHE A 180 -15.55 -4.83 -18.57
CA PHE A 180 -14.58 -5.13 -19.63
C PHE A 180 -14.81 -6.51 -20.25
N SER A 181 -15.10 -7.53 -19.43
CA SER A 181 -15.44 -8.86 -19.91
C SER A 181 -16.72 -8.83 -20.75
N GLY A 182 -17.76 -8.12 -20.29
CA GLY A 182 -18.98 -7.91 -21.06
C GLY A 182 -18.72 -7.24 -22.42
N GLY A 183 -17.88 -6.20 -22.47
CA GLY A 183 -17.49 -5.52 -23.70
C GLY A 183 -16.71 -6.42 -24.67
N TYR A 184 -15.71 -7.16 -24.18
CA TYR A 184 -14.89 -8.07 -24.99
C TYR A 184 -15.70 -9.25 -25.53
N PHE A 185 -16.55 -9.85 -24.68
CA PHE A 185 -17.41 -10.94 -25.10
C PHE A 185 -18.57 -10.49 -25.99
N ALA A 186 -19.00 -9.22 -25.93
CA ALA A 186 -20.04 -8.71 -26.81
C ALA A 186 -19.68 -8.82 -28.29
N GLU A 187 -18.41 -8.58 -28.65
CA GLU A 187 -17.93 -8.73 -30.03
C GLU A 187 -17.88 -10.21 -30.47
N ARG A 188 -17.58 -11.13 -29.54
CA ARG A 188 -17.43 -12.56 -29.84
C ARG A 188 -18.76 -13.34 -29.79
N LEU A 189 -19.68 -12.95 -28.92
CA LEU A 189 -21.04 -13.50 -28.81
C LEU A 189 -21.99 -12.94 -29.87
N GLY A 190 -21.73 -11.72 -30.38
CA GLY A 190 -22.51 -11.14 -31.48
C GLY A 190 -22.55 -12.03 -32.73
N GLY A 191 -21.48 -12.79 -32.98
CA GLY A 191 -21.44 -13.77 -34.07
C GLY A 191 -22.46 -14.91 -33.91
N TYR A 192 -22.60 -15.45 -32.69
CA TYR A 192 -23.57 -16.53 -32.40
C TYR A 192 -25.00 -16.01 -32.20
N MET A 193 -25.19 -14.77 -31.75
CA MET A 193 -26.51 -14.18 -31.51
C MET A 193 -27.12 -13.50 -32.76
N SER A 194 -26.36 -13.41 -33.86
CA SER A 194 -26.82 -12.85 -35.13
C SER A 194 -28.01 -13.60 -35.76
N GLU A 195 -28.24 -14.86 -35.38
CA GLU A 195 -29.38 -15.65 -35.83
C GLU A 195 -30.70 -15.32 -35.12
N TRP A 196 -30.67 -14.70 -33.93
CA TRP A 196 -31.86 -14.49 -33.09
C TRP A 196 -32.26 -13.03 -32.90
N VAL A 197 -31.33 -12.07 -33.06
CA VAL A 197 -31.61 -10.63 -32.85
C VAL A 197 -30.89 -9.81 -33.93
N GLY A 198 -31.65 -9.18 -34.82
CA GLY A 198 -31.11 -8.49 -36.00
C GLY A 198 -30.47 -7.11 -35.75
N ASP A 199 -30.61 -6.54 -34.55
CA ASP A 199 -30.11 -5.19 -34.27
C ASP A 199 -28.95 -5.19 -33.27
N VAL A 200 -27.77 -4.80 -33.75
CA VAL A 200 -26.49 -4.79 -33.00
C VAL A 200 -26.56 -3.87 -31.77
N SER A 201 -27.41 -2.85 -31.81
CA SER A 201 -27.61 -1.91 -30.70
C SER A 201 -28.26 -2.58 -29.48
N HIS A 202 -29.30 -3.39 -29.71
CA HIS A 202 -30.03 -4.05 -28.62
C HIS A 202 -29.20 -5.17 -27.99
N GLN A 203 -28.42 -5.92 -28.77
CA GLN A 203 -27.52 -6.94 -28.23
C GLN A 203 -26.51 -6.35 -27.21
N LYS A 204 -25.94 -5.18 -27.52
CA LYS A 204 -25.00 -4.48 -26.61
C LYS A 204 -25.70 -3.96 -25.35
N ALA A 205 -26.94 -3.51 -25.45
CA ALA A 205 -27.74 -3.05 -24.31
C ALA A 205 -28.03 -4.18 -23.31
N TRP A 206 -28.41 -5.37 -23.81
CA TRP A 206 -28.67 -6.54 -22.96
C TRP A 206 -27.41 -6.99 -22.20
N ILE A 207 -26.25 -7.01 -22.86
CA ILE A 207 -24.97 -7.40 -22.23
C ILE A 207 -24.57 -6.41 -21.14
N CYS A 208 -24.74 -5.10 -21.37
CA CYS A 208 -24.47 -4.10 -20.35
C CYS A 208 -25.47 -4.14 -19.19
N GLY A 209 -26.75 -4.40 -19.46
CA GLY A 209 -27.76 -4.61 -18.42
C GLY A 209 -27.41 -5.82 -17.54
N ALA A 210 -26.99 -6.93 -18.15
CA ALA A 210 -26.53 -8.11 -17.43
C ALA A 210 -25.26 -7.84 -16.60
N ALA A 211 -24.28 -7.12 -17.16
CA ALA A 211 -23.07 -6.71 -16.45
C ALA A 211 -23.39 -5.82 -15.23
N LEU A 212 -24.34 -4.89 -15.39
CA LEU A 212 -24.79 -4.00 -14.32
C LEU A 212 -25.45 -4.79 -13.19
N LEU A 213 -26.36 -5.72 -13.52
CA LEU A 213 -26.99 -6.61 -12.53
C LEU A 213 -25.96 -7.48 -11.79
N LEU A 214 -25.00 -8.04 -12.51
CA LEU A 214 -23.93 -8.87 -11.92
C LEU A 214 -23.00 -8.05 -11.00
N SER A 215 -22.76 -6.78 -11.33
CA SER A 215 -21.91 -5.87 -10.56
C SER A 215 -22.57 -5.29 -9.30
N LEU A 216 -23.91 -5.34 -9.22
CA LEU A 216 -24.73 -4.75 -8.17
C LEU A 216 -24.32 -5.16 -6.73
N PRO A 217 -24.10 -6.44 -6.38
CA PRO A 217 -23.68 -6.81 -5.03
C PRO A 217 -22.31 -6.21 -4.64
N PHE A 218 -21.38 -6.07 -5.59
CA PHE A 218 -20.07 -5.48 -5.36
C PHE A 218 -20.15 -3.96 -5.17
N LEU A 219 -21.05 -3.31 -5.91
CA LEU A 219 -21.37 -1.90 -5.75
C LEU A 219 -21.91 -1.61 -4.34
N ILE A 220 -22.86 -2.42 -3.88
CA ILE A 220 -23.43 -2.33 -2.52
C ILE A 220 -22.35 -2.57 -1.47
N ALA A 221 -21.49 -3.57 -1.66
CA ALA A 221 -20.38 -3.87 -0.76
C ALA A 221 -19.39 -2.71 -0.68
N ALA A 222 -18.97 -2.14 -1.81
CA ALA A 222 -18.09 -0.98 -1.88
C ALA A 222 -18.71 0.23 -1.16
N TYR A 223 -19.98 0.55 -1.44
CA TYR A 223 -20.69 1.64 -0.78
C TYR A 223 -20.77 1.47 0.74
N ARG A 224 -21.13 0.27 1.23
CA ARG A 224 -21.20 -0.01 2.67
C ARG A 224 -19.85 0.16 3.37
N LYS A 225 -18.76 -0.27 2.72
CA LYS A 225 -17.39 -0.12 3.23
C LYS A 225 -16.93 1.33 3.26
N LEU A 226 -17.29 2.09 2.24
CA LEU A 226 -16.94 3.52 2.13
C LEU A 226 -17.73 4.37 3.13
N LYS A 227 -18.97 3.99 3.43
CA LYS A 227 -19.75 4.56 4.54
C LYS A 227 -19.16 4.23 5.92
N ALA A 228 -18.62 3.04 6.10
CA ALA A 228 -17.89 2.72 7.33
C ALA A 228 -16.61 3.57 7.45
N LEU A 229 -15.89 3.77 6.33
CA LEU A 229 -14.72 4.64 6.28
C LEU A 229 -15.05 6.08 6.66
N SER A 230 -16.15 6.65 6.15
CA SER A 230 -16.55 8.02 6.50
C SER A 230 -16.88 8.17 7.98
N MET A 231 -17.48 7.14 8.60
CA MET A 231 -17.76 7.13 10.03
C MET A 231 -16.47 7.11 10.88
N LEU A 232 -15.49 6.29 10.49
CA LEU A 232 -14.17 6.25 11.14
C LEU A 232 -13.38 7.55 10.93
N LEU A 233 -13.42 8.14 9.73
CA LEU A 233 -12.77 9.43 9.45
C LEU A 233 -13.40 10.58 10.25
N ALA A 234 -14.74 10.56 10.38
CA ALA A 234 -15.46 11.53 11.19
C ALA A 234 -15.13 11.39 12.70
N GLU A 235 -14.76 10.19 13.16
CA GLU A 235 -14.24 9.97 14.52
C GLU A 235 -12.81 10.50 14.69
N MET A 236 -11.95 10.37 13.68
CA MET A 236 -10.56 10.87 13.74
C MET A 236 -10.44 12.39 13.63
N GLY A 237 -11.31 13.03 12.83
CA GLY A 237 -11.22 14.46 12.55
C GLY A 237 -11.53 15.37 13.75
N VAL A 238 -12.06 14.83 14.84
CA VAL A 238 -12.45 15.61 16.03
C VAL A 238 -11.76 15.03 17.27
N LYS A 239 -10.62 15.61 17.64
CA LYS A 239 -10.00 15.33 18.95
C LYS A 239 -10.98 15.76 20.07
N PRO A 240 -11.24 14.92 21.08
CA PRO A 240 -12.21 15.21 22.15
C PRO A 240 -11.83 16.40 23.04
N GLU A 241 -10.56 16.84 22.99
CA GLU A 241 -10.04 17.95 23.81
C GLU A 241 -10.47 19.34 23.33
N MET A 242 -10.97 19.48 22.09
CA MET A 242 -11.45 20.76 21.52
C MET A 242 -12.97 20.73 21.27
N ALA A 243 -13.72 20.08 22.17
CA ALA A 243 -15.16 19.85 22.02
C ALA A 243 -16.00 21.11 22.32
N GLY A 244 -15.99 22.09 21.43
CA GLY A 244 -17.00 23.16 21.37
C GLY A 244 -18.30 22.70 20.67
N ARG A 245 -19.43 23.37 20.92
CA ARG A 245 -20.78 23.08 20.35
C ARG A 245 -20.82 22.95 18.80
N HIS A 246 -19.82 23.48 18.09
CA HIS A 246 -19.77 23.46 16.62
C HIS A 246 -19.12 22.20 16.02
N THR A 247 -18.31 21.44 16.76
CA THR A 247 -17.58 20.27 16.23
C THR A 247 -18.49 19.08 15.96
N VAL A 248 -19.57 18.92 16.75
CA VAL A 248 -20.59 17.87 16.55
C VAL A 248 -21.35 18.06 15.24
N ARG A 249 -21.65 19.31 14.87
CA ARG A 249 -22.36 19.64 13.64
C ARG A 249 -21.47 19.37 12.42
N VAL A 250 -20.19 19.75 12.48
CA VAL A 250 -19.20 19.48 11.41
C VAL A 250 -18.95 17.98 11.24
N ARG A 251 -18.78 17.21 12.33
CA ARG A 251 -18.63 15.74 12.29
C ARG A 251 -19.77 15.05 11.54
N LYS A 252 -21.00 15.52 11.78
CA LYS A 252 -22.22 14.96 11.19
C LYS A 252 -22.33 15.28 9.70
N VAL A 253 -22.01 16.51 9.31
CA VAL A 253 -21.94 16.93 7.90
C VAL A 253 -20.89 16.11 7.15
N VAL A 254 -19.69 15.95 7.69
CA VAL A 254 -18.62 15.16 7.08
C VAL A 254 -19.02 13.69 6.91
N ALA A 255 -19.68 13.09 7.91
CA ALA A 255 -20.16 11.71 7.86
C ALA A 255 -21.28 11.48 6.81
N GLU A 256 -22.05 12.52 6.46
CA GLU A 256 -23.11 12.47 5.44
C GLU A 256 -22.63 12.83 4.04
N VAL A 257 -21.71 13.80 3.90
CA VAL A 257 -21.23 14.29 2.61
C VAL A 257 -20.26 13.30 1.95
N ILE A 258 -19.38 12.64 2.72
CA ILE A 258 -18.39 11.71 2.15
C ILE A 258 -19.04 10.51 1.43
N PRO A 259 -20.04 9.80 2.01
CA PRO A 259 -20.74 8.72 1.30
C PRO A 259 -21.43 9.21 0.01
N LEU A 260 -21.98 10.42 0.04
CA LEU A 260 -22.71 11.00 -1.09
C LEU A 260 -21.75 11.33 -2.25
N LEU A 261 -20.60 11.95 -1.94
CA LEU A 261 -19.51 12.14 -2.90
C LEU A 261 -19.02 10.80 -3.47
N SER A 262 -18.87 9.78 -2.62
CA SER A 262 -18.43 8.49 -3.12
C SER A 262 -19.42 7.77 -4.03
N LEU A 263 -20.72 7.93 -3.77
CA LEU A 263 -21.77 7.40 -4.62
C LEU A 263 -21.76 8.10 -5.99
N MET A 264 -21.50 9.41 -5.99
CA MET A 264 -21.30 10.18 -7.21
C MET A 264 -20.07 9.72 -7.99
N VAL A 265 -18.95 9.43 -7.33
CA VAL A 265 -17.74 8.87 -7.99
C VAL A 265 -18.04 7.50 -8.61
N ILE A 266 -18.72 6.62 -7.87
CA ILE A 266 -19.13 5.30 -8.37
C ILE A 266 -20.08 5.43 -9.57
N PHE A 267 -21.04 6.36 -9.51
CA PHE A 267 -21.97 6.67 -10.60
C PHE A 267 -21.23 7.14 -11.86
N VAL A 268 -20.33 8.11 -11.71
CA VAL A 268 -19.51 8.63 -12.82
C VAL A 268 -18.65 7.52 -13.43
N MET A 269 -18.04 6.69 -12.60
CA MET A 269 -17.24 5.56 -13.08
C MET A 269 -18.10 4.56 -13.87
N LEU A 270 -19.29 4.24 -13.38
CA LEU A 270 -20.18 3.29 -14.04
C LEU A 270 -20.77 3.87 -15.34
N ALA A 271 -21.08 5.16 -15.37
CA ALA A 271 -21.49 5.87 -16.59
C ALA A 271 -20.36 5.87 -17.64
N ALA A 272 -19.10 6.09 -17.22
CA ALA A 272 -17.94 6.04 -18.12
C ALA A 272 -17.71 4.63 -18.69
N LEU A 273 -17.82 3.59 -17.86
CA LEU A 273 -17.72 2.18 -18.31
C LEU A 273 -18.85 1.82 -19.28
N SER A 274 -20.08 2.26 -19.01
CA SER A 274 -21.24 2.03 -19.88
C SER A 274 -21.11 2.79 -21.20
N ALA A 275 -20.61 4.02 -21.19
CA ALA A 275 -20.36 4.82 -22.40
C ALA A 275 -19.36 4.17 -23.35
N SER A 276 -18.40 3.41 -22.82
CA SER A 276 -17.43 2.66 -23.63
C SER A 276 -18.04 1.47 -24.38
N ILE A 277 -19.25 1.02 -24.00
CA ILE A 277 -19.86 -0.21 -24.53
C ILE A 277 -21.10 0.08 -25.40
N LEU A 278 -21.84 1.18 -25.16
CA LEU A 278 -23.15 1.45 -25.81
C LEU A 278 -23.16 2.67 -26.74
N PRO A 279 -23.99 2.64 -27.81
CA PRO A 279 -24.36 3.83 -28.57
C PRO A 279 -25.22 4.81 -27.74
N ALA A 280 -25.20 6.09 -28.12
CA ALA A 280 -25.70 7.22 -27.31
C ALA A 280 -27.16 7.10 -26.80
N ASN A 281 -28.04 6.41 -27.53
CA ASN A 281 -29.46 6.33 -27.18
C ASN A 281 -29.73 5.34 -26.03
N GLU A 282 -29.01 4.21 -26.00
CA GLU A 282 -29.14 3.19 -24.95
C GLU A 282 -28.36 3.59 -23.68
N LEU A 283 -27.33 4.44 -23.84
CA LEU A 283 -26.58 5.05 -22.75
C LEU A 283 -27.50 5.86 -21.82
N LEU A 284 -28.48 6.58 -22.38
CA LEU A 284 -29.47 7.34 -21.59
C LEU A 284 -30.32 6.45 -20.68
N LEU A 285 -30.73 5.27 -21.16
CA LEU A 285 -31.51 4.31 -20.38
C LEU A 285 -30.68 3.71 -19.24
N VAL A 286 -29.42 3.35 -19.50
CA VAL A 286 -28.51 2.83 -18.46
C VAL A 286 -28.24 3.91 -17.42
N VAL A 287 -27.92 5.14 -17.84
CA VAL A 287 -27.72 6.27 -16.93
C VAL A 287 -28.97 6.54 -16.09
N ALA A 288 -30.17 6.49 -16.68
CA ALA A 288 -31.43 6.65 -15.97
C ALA A 288 -31.65 5.54 -14.93
N LEU A 289 -31.36 4.28 -15.27
CA LEU A 289 -31.49 3.14 -14.36
C LEU A 289 -30.51 3.23 -13.19
N VAL A 290 -29.26 3.61 -13.45
CA VAL A 290 -28.25 3.82 -12.41
C VAL A 290 -28.64 5.02 -11.53
N ALA A 291 -29.15 6.10 -12.12
CA ALA A 291 -29.63 7.27 -11.39
C ALA A 291 -30.83 6.89 -10.49
N ALA A 292 -31.74 6.05 -10.97
CA ALA A 292 -32.85 5.52 -10.16
C ALA A 292 -32.36 4.64 -9.00
N LEU A 293 -31.35 3.80 -9.22
CA LEU A 293 -30.73 2.98 -8.17
C LEU A 293 -30.06 3.86 -7.10
N VAL A 294 -29.30 4.87 -7.53
CA VAL A 294 -28.69 5.89 -6.67
C VAL A 294 -29.76 6.62 -5.87
N ALA A 295 -30.84 7.06 -6.52
CA ALA A 295 -31.96 7.73 -5.88
C ALA A 295 -32.65 6.82 -4.84
N ALA A 296 -32.88 5.54 -5.15
CA ALA A 296 -33.47 4.57 -4.23
C ALA A 296 -32.57 4.33 -3.00
N LEU A 297 -31.25 4.24 -3.18
CA LEU A 297 -30.29 4.10 -2.09
C LEU A 297 -30.24 5.38 -1.21
N LEU A 298 -30.35 6.56 -1.82
CA LEU A 298 -30.40 7.85 -1.14
C LEU A 298 -31.78 8.16 -0.53
N TRP A 299 -32.85 7.51 -0.96
CA TRP A 299 -34.23 7.76 -0.53
C TRP A 299 -34.39 7.68 0.99
N ARG A 300 -33.83 6.62 1.61
CA ARG A 300 -33.84 6.43 3.07
C ARG A 300 -33.01 7.48 3.82
N TRP A 301 -32.07 8.14 3.15
CA TRP A 301 -31.27 9.23 3.72
C TRP A 301 -32.01 10.56 3.60
N LEU A 302 -32.52 10.88 2.41
CA LEU A 302 -33.24 12.11 2.11
C LEU A 302 -34.45 12.32 3.04
N ILE A 303 -35.22 11.25 3.30
CA ILE A 303 -36.33 11.28 4.25
C ILE A 303 -35.85 11.69 5.65
N ARG A 304 -34.76 11.08 6.14
CA ARG A 304 -34.24 11.37 7.48
C ARG A 304 -33.69 12.79 7.60
N VAL A 305 -33.13 13.34 6.53
CA VAL A 305 -32.66 14.73 6.48
C VAL A 305 -33.85 15.68 6.50
N HIS A 306 -34.88 15.43 5.68
CA HIS A 306 -36.06 16.29 5.59
C HIS A 306 -36.82 16.37 6.92
N THR A 307 -37.11 15.24 7.57
CA THR A 307 -37.78 15.22 8.87
C THR A 307 -37.01 16.02 9.92
N ARG A 308 -35.67 15.99 9.87
CA ARG A 308 -34.82 16.74 10.82
C ARG A 308 -34.73 18.23 10.52
N MET A 309 -34.67 18.61 9.24
CA MET A 309 -34.74 20.02 8.86
C MET A 309 -36.07 20.63 9.30
N GLN A 310 -37.16 19.87 9.15
CA GLN A 310 -38.49 20.29 9.58
C GLN A 310 -38.56 20.51 11.10
N ILE A 311 -37.97 19.60 11.90
CA ILE A 311 -37.89 19.77 13.36
C ILE A 311 -37.06 21.02 13.74
N ALA A 312 -35.89 21.20 13.13
CA ALA A 312 -35.02 22.35 13.43
C ALA A 312 -35.65 23.71 13.01
N LEU A 313 -36.39 23.73 11.90
CA LEU A 313 -37.17 24.90 11.46
C LEU A 313 -38.34 25.19 12.40
N LEU A 314 -39.06 24.16 12.85
CA LEU A 314 -40.17 24.32 13.80
C LEU A 314 -39.68 24.79 15.18
N GLU A 315 -38.54 24.30 15.66
CA GLU A 315 -37.92 24.81 16.90
C GLU A 315 -37.50 26.28 16.78
N THR A 316 -36.92 26.69 15.65
CA THR A 316 -36.49 28.08 15.45
C THR A 316 -37.65 29.05 15.25
N LEU A 317 -38.71 28.61 14.55
CA LEU A 317 -39.94 29.39 14.37
C LEU A 317 -40.80 29.43 15.64
N GLY A 318 -40.88 28.33 16.40
CA GLY A 318 -41.58 28.26 17.68
C GLY A 318 -40.95 29.17 18.74
N ASN A 319 -39.61 29.17 18.84
CA ASN A 319 -38.90 30.08 19.74
C ASN A 319 -39.09 31.58 19.38
N HIS A 320 -39.42 31.92 18.12
CA HIS A 320 -39.70 33.30 17.75
C HIS A 320 -41.11 33.77 18.19
N GLN A 321 -42.07 32.86 18.32
CA GLN A 321 -43.43 33.22 18.76
C GLN A 321 -43.52 33.42 20.28
N GLU A 322 -42.80 32.63 21.10
CA GLU A 322 -42.74 32.83 22.56
C GLU A 322 -42.01 34.13 22.94
N ASN A 323 -41.00 34.54 22.18
CA ASN A 323 -40.20 35.73 22.50
C ASN A 323 -40.80 37.05 22.01
N SER A 324 -41.91 37.02 21.26
CA SER A 324 -42.67 38.20 20.81
C SER A 324 -43.92 38.50 21.65
N GLY A 325 -44.18 37.72 22.69
CA GLY A 325 -45.35 37.83 23.58
C GLY A 325 -45.07 38.41 24.97
N HIS A 326 -43.90 39.04 25.18
CA HIS A 326 -43.53 39.74 26.40
C HIS A 326 -43.22 41.21 26.13
#